data_AF-A0A496P8W9-F1
#
_entry.id   AF-A0A496P8W9-F1
#
_cell.length_a   1.000
_cell.length_b   1.000
_cell.length_c   1.000
_cell.angle_alpha   90.00
_cell.angle_beta   90.00
_cell.angle_gamma   90.00
#
_symmetry.space_group_name_H-M   'P 1'
#
loop_
_entity.id
_entity.type
_entity.pdbx_description
1 polymer ?
#
loop_
_entity_poly.entity_id
_entity_poly.type
_entity_poly.pdbx_seq_one_letter_code
_entity_poly.pdbx_strand_id
1 'polypeptide(L)'
;KLDEASYLMDEFVKAKVNMLEESINARFKLARFKMFNVMLNGNVEECCETTYKGVPYRSMNNAARINVGLDIINALTSYFKVNAPVFIDNAEAVTDFIPVNNQTIKLIVDESEPQLVVKEV
;
A
#
# COMPACT_ATOMS: atom_id res chain seq x y z
N LYS A 1 -17.53 2.81 39.00
CA LYS A 1 -18.32 1.73 38.35
C LYS A 1 -18.72 2.10 36.92
N LEU A 2 -19.37 3.25 36.67
CA LEU A 2 -19.67 3.67 35.28
C LEU A 2 -18.37 4.00 34.50
N ASP A 3 -17.46 4.77 35.11
CA ASP A 3 -16.21 5.19 34.46
C ASP A 3 -15.27 4.02 34.14
N GLU A 4 -15.25 3.01 34.99
CA GLU A 4 -14.46 1.79 34.78
C GLU A 4 -15.00 0.97 33.60
N ALA A 5 -16.33 0.86 33.47
CA ALA A 5 -16.95 0.19 32.35
C ALA A 5 -16.72 0.95 31.02
N SER A 6 -16.81 2.28 31.03
CA SER A 6 -16.50 3.11 29.86
C SER A 6 -15.04 2.98 29.45
N TYR A 7 -14.11 3.04 30.39
CA TYR A 7 -12.68 2.84 30.12
C TYR A 7 -12.39 1.47 29.49
N LEU A 8 -12.99 0.39 30.02
CA LEU A 8 -12.83 -0.95 29.45
C LEU A 8 -13.42 -1.07 28.04
N MET A 9 -14.52 -0.37 27.74
CA MET A 9 -15.06 -0.32 26.38
C MET A 9 -14.11 0.37 25.41
N ASP A 10 -13.50 1.50 25.80
CA ASP A 10 -12.54 2.22 24.96
C ASP A 10 -11.30 1.37 24.67
N GLU A 11 -10.76 0.69 25.68
CA GLU A 11 -9.62 -0.22 25.51
C GLU A 11 -9.97 -1.42 24.62
N PHE A 12 -11.19 -1.97 24.74
CA PHE A 12 -11.67 -3.02 23.84
C PHE A 12 -11.74 -2.54 22.38
N VAL A 13 -12.27 -1.33 22.15
CA VAL A 13 -12.33 -0.75 20.80
C VAL A 13 -10.93 -0.58 20.23
N LYS A 14 -9.98 -0.02 20.98
CA LYS A 14 -8.57 0.12 20.58
C LYS A 14 -7.93 -1.22 20.23
N ALA A 15 -8.11 -2.23 21.07
CA ALA A 15 -7.59 -3.56 20.82
C ALA A 15 -8.17 -4.17 19.53
N LYS A 16 -9.49 -4.07 19.33
CA LYS A 16 -10.17 -4.56 18.13
C LYS A 16 -9.64 -3.90 16.86
N VAL A 17 -9.49 -2.58 16.86
CA VAL A 17 -9.01 -1.87 15.67
C VAL A 17 -7.55 -2.19 15.36
N ASN A 18 -6.70 -2.32 16.38
CA ASN A 18 -5.30 -2.72 16.23
C ASN A 18 -5.20 -4.13 15.62
N MET A 19 -6.00 -5.09 16.11
CA MET A 19 -6.03 -6.45 15.57
C MET A 19 -6.49 -6.48 14.10
N LEU A 20 -7.46 -5.64 13.74
CA LEU A 20 -7.91 -5.53 12.35
C LEU A 20 -6.80 -4.96 11.45
N GLU A 21 -6.13 -3.92 11.90
CA GLU A 21 -5.01 -3.30 11.19
C GLU A 21 -3.85 -4.30 11.00
N GLU A 22 -3.47 -5.04 12.05
CA GLU A 22 -2.46 -6.09 11.97
C GLU A 22 -2.85 -7.20 10.98
N SER A 23 -4.10 -7.66 11.03
CA SER A 23 -4.62 -8.69 10.12
C SER A 23 -4.61 -8.24 8.65
N ILE A 24 -4.87 -6.96 8.38
CA ILE A 24 -4.80 -6.39 7.04
C ILE A 24 -3.33 -6.32 6.61
N ASN A 25 -2.48 -5.73 7.45
CA ASN A 25 -1.07 -5.48 7.15
C ASN A 25 -0.24 -6.75 6.99
N ALA A 26 -0.65 -7.87 7.59
CA ALA A 26 -0.02 -9.18 7.39
C ALA A 26 -0.03 -9.67 5.94
N ARG A 27 -0.87 -9.11 5.06
CA ARG A 27 -0.94 -9.46 3.63
C ARG A 27 0.07 -8.73 2.76
N PHE A 28 0.71 -7.68 3.27
CA PHE A 28 1.53 -6.76 2.49
C PHE A 28 2.99 -6.79 2.96
N LYS A 29 3.94 -6.85 2.04
CA LYS A 29 5.37 -6.87 2.39
C LYS A 29 5.88 -5.46 2.69
N LEU A 30 5.42 -4.48 1.93
CA LEU A 30 5.82 -3.07 2.01
C LEU A 30 4.71 -2.19 2.57
N ALA A 31 3.51 -2.25 1.98
CA ALA A 31 2.43 -1.33 2.31
C ALA A 31 1.97 -1.52 3.76
N ARG A 32 1.71 -0.41 4.45
CA ARG A 32 1.06 -0.39 5.77
C ARG A 32 -0.16 0.51 5.71
N PHE A 33 -1.32 -0.06 5.94
CA PHE A 33 -2.57 0.66 6.05
C PHE A 33 -2.75 1.05 7.51
N LYS A 34 -2.72 2.35 7.77
CA LYS A 34 -3.17 2.95 9.02
C LYS A 34 -4.68 3.12 8.90
N MET A 35 -5.44 2.24 9.52
CA MET A 35 -6.89 2.25 9.37
C MET A 35 -7.53 3.30 10.28
N PHE A 36 -6.87 3.61 11.41
CA PHE A 36 -7.40 4.50 12.43
C PHE A 36 -6.33 5.47 13.00
N ASN A 37 -6.79 6.64 13.45
CA ASN A 37 -6.03 7.60 14.24
C ASN A 37 -6.45 7.50 15.70
N VAL A 38 -5.49 7.29 16.59
CA VAL A 38 -5.71 7.47 18.04
C VAL A 38 -5.35 8.90 18.41
N MET A 39 -6.35 9.67 18.81
CA MET A 39 -6.20 11.06 19.22
C MET A 39 -5.60 11.15 20.63
N LEU A 40 -5.04 12.31 20.98
CA LEU A 40 -4.43 12.54 22.31
C LEU A 40 -5.42 12.32 23.48
N ASN A 41 -6.71 12.51 23.23
CA ASN A 41 -7.78 12.25 24.20
C ASN A 41 -8.23 10.78 24.25
N GLY A 42 -7.60 9.89 23.48
CA GLY A 42 -7.93 8.47 23.40
C GLY A 42 -9.02 8.10 22.40
N ASN A 43 -9.67 9.08 21.76
CA ASN A 43 -10.68 8.82 20.73
C ASN A 43 -10.04 8.20 19.49
N VAL A 44 -10.78 7.31 18.84
CA VAL A 44 -10.38 6.64 17.59
C VAL A 44 -11.17 7.24 16.44
N GLU A 45 -10.48 7.67 15.39
CA GLU A 45 -11.07 8.18 14.14
C GLU A 45 -10.62 7.31 12.96
N GLU A 46 -11.55 6.95 12.07
CA GLU A 46 -11.22 6.21 10.84
C GLU A 46 -10.45 7.12 9.86
N CYS A 47 -9.31 6.65 9.33
CA CYS A 47 -8.49 7.47 8.43
C CYS A 47 -7.97 6.78 7.16
N CYS A 48 -7.88 5.44 7.14
CA CYS A 48 -7.44 4.61 6.01
C CYS A 48 -6.32 5.26 5.16
N GLU A 49 -5.13 5.37 5.73
CA GLU A 49 -3.95 5.96 5.10
C GLU A 49 -2.91 4.88 4.76
N THR A 50 -2.46 4.85 3.50
CA THR A 50 -1.35 3.98 3.10
C THR A 50 -0.02 4.63 3.40
N THR A 51 0.87 3.89 4.05
CA THR A 51 2.22 4.32 4.44
C THR A 51 3.24 3.24 4.08
N TYR A 52 4.51 3.64 4.01
CA TYR A 52 5.66 2.73 3.88
C TYR A 52 6.84 3.35 4.62
N LYS A 53 7.41 2.58 5.56
CA LYS A 53 8.47 3.08 6.46
C LYS A 53 8.09 4.40 7.15
N GLY A 54 6.82 4.53 7.54
CA GLY A 54 6.28 5.73 8.20
C GLY A 54 6.01 6.92 7.28
N VAL A 55 6.32 6.83 5.98
CA VAL A 55 6.05 7.90 5.02
C VAL A 55 4.66 7.69 4.40
N PRO A 56 3.76 8.69 4.43
CA PRO A 56 2.47 8.63 3.73
C PRO A 56 2.62 8.48 2.22
N TYR A 57 1.74 7.72 1.58
CA TYR A 57 1.78 7.43 0.14
C TYR A 57 1.84 8.70 -0.73
N ARG A 58 1.09 9.73 -0.34
CA ARG A 58 1.08 11.03 -1.02
C ARG A 58 2.43 11.75 -0.98
N SER A 59 3.23 11.46 0.04
CA SER A 59 4.54 12.07 0.28
C SER A 59 5.71 11.17 -0.16
N MET A 60 5.43 9.97 -0.67
CA MET A 60 6.46 9.06 -1.17
C MET A 60 7.08 9.59 -2.47
N ASN A 61 8.38 9.35 -2.63
CA ASN A 61 9.04 9.48 -3.93
C ASN A 61 8.49 8.44 -4.94
N ASN A 62 8.76 8.66 -6.23
CA ASN A 62 8.19 7.84 -7.30
C ASN A 62 8.55 6.34 -7.16
N ALA A 63 9.81 6.03 -6.87
CA ALA A 63 10.26 4.65 -6.70
C ALA A 63 9.54 3.91 -5.57
N ALA A 64 9.39 4.55 -4.41
CA ALA A 64 8.66 3.99 -3.28
C ALA A 64 7.17 3.83 -3.61
N ARG A 65 6.56 4.84 -4.25
CA ARG A 65 5.14 4.81 -4.63
C ARG A 65 4.83 3.66 -5.57
N ILE A 66 5.64 3.46 -6.61
CA ILE A 66 5.49 2.37 -7.57
C ILE A 66 5.65 1.02 -6.87
N ASN A 67 6.72 0.82 -6.09
CA ASN A 67 6.95 -0.45 -5.39
C ASN A 67 5.86 -0.78 -4.35
N VAL A 68 5.35 0.22 -3.62
CA VAL A 68 4.20 0.04 -2.71
C VAL A 68 2.94 -0.31 -3.48
N GLY A 69 2.69 0.32 -4.63
CA GLY A 69 1.59 -0.05 -5.52
C GLY A 69 1.68 -1.50 -6.01
N LEU A 70 2.88 -1.94 -6.43
CA LEU A 70 3.12 -3.33 -6.84
C LEU A 70 2.90 -4.32 -5.71
N ASP A 71 3.26 -3.98 -4.47
CA ASP A 71 3.03 -4.83 -3.29
C ASP A 71 1.52 -5.00 -3.03
N ILE A 72 0.76 -3.92 -3.16
CA ILE A 72 -0.70 -3.94 -3.04
C ILE A 72 -1.31 -4.82 -4.15
N ILE A 73 -0.86 -4.65 -5.40
CA ILE A 73 -1.32 -5.47 -6.52
C ILE A 73 -1.01 -6.96 -6.28
N ASN A 74 0.21 -7.30 -5.85
CA ASN A 74 0.59 -8.66 -5.50
C ASN A 74 -0.31 -9.26 -4.40
N ALA A 75 -0.58 -8.51 -3.33
CA ALA A 75 -1.43 -8.96 -2.24
C ALA A 75 -2.87 -9.22 -2.72
N LEU A 76 -3.45 -8.29 -3.49
CA LEU A 76 -4.82 -8.41 -3.99
C LEU A 76 -4.98 -9.53 -5.02
N THR A 77 -4.09 -9.59 -6.01
CA THR A 77 -4.09 -10.65 -7.04
C THR A 77 -3.92 -12.03 -6.41
N SER A 78 -3.05 -12.17 -5.41
CA SER A 78 -2.88 -13.42 -4.66
C SER A 78 -4.13 -13.79 -3.86
N TYR A 79 -4.75 -12.82 -3.18
CA TYR A 79 -5.96 -13.06 -2.38
C TYR A 79 -7.16 -13.47 -3.24
N PHE A 80 -7.40 -12.74 -4.33
CA PHE A 80 -8.51 -13.00 -5.24
C PHE A 80 -8.22 -14.09 -6.27
N LYS A 81 -7.00 -14.64 -6.30
CA LYS A 81 -6.53 -15.63 -7.27
C LYS A 81 -6.72 -15.16 -8.72
N VAL A 82 -6.43 -13.88 -8.95
CA VAL A 82 -6.53 -13.23 -10.25
C VAL A 82 -5.14 -13.14 -10.86
N ASN A 83 -5.02 -13.56 -12.12
CA ASN A 83 -3.84 -13.31 -12.93
C ASN A 83 -4.17 -12.22 -13.95
N ALA A 84 -3.58 -11.05 -13.80
CA ALA A 84 -3.82 -9.90 -14.67
C ALA A 84 -2.51 -9.17 -14.99
N PRO A 85 -2.31 -8.70 -16.24
CA PRO A 85 -1.11 -7.96 -16.60
C PRO A 85 -1.03 -6.65 -15.79
N VAL A 86 0.17 -6.31 -15.34
CA VAL A 86 0.46 -5.09 -14.59
C VAL A 86 1.20 -4.12 -15.48
N PHE A 87 0.55 -3.00 -15.80
CA PHE A 87 1.16 -1.89 -16.52
C PHE A 87 1.86 -0.97 -15.52
N ILE A 88 3.15 -0.74 -15.75
CA ILE A 88 3.99 0.12 -14.91
C ILE A 88 4.37 1.33 -15.74
N ASP A 89 3.71 2.45 -15.45
CA ASP A 89 4.08 3.76 -15.95
C ASP A 89 5.21 4.35 -15.10
N ASN A 90 5.97 5.28 -15.68
CA ASN A 90 7.17 5.88 -15.09
C ASN A 90 8.19 4.86 -14.57
N ALA A 91 8.40 3.77 -15.31
CA ALA A 91 9.31 2.70 -14.89
C ALA A 91 10.76 3.19 -14.79
N GLU A 92 11.13 4.25 -15.52
CA GLU A 92 12.44 4.92 -15.46
C GLU A 92 12.76 5.50 -14.07
N ALA A 93 11.74 5.79 -13.26
CA ALA A 93 11.93 6.32 -11.91
C ALA A 93 12.36 5.25 -10.89
N VAL A 94 12.49 3.98 -11.30
CA VAL A 94 12.75 2.83 -10.42
C VAL A 94 13.90 2.00 -10.96
N THR A 95 14.97 1.87 -10.16
CA THR A 95 16.12 1.02 -10.51
C THR A 95 15.94 -0.44 -10.11
N ASP A 96 15.21 -0.68 -9.02
CA ASP A 96 14.93 -2.02 -8.50
C ASP A 96 13.43 -2.17 -8.17
N PHE A 97 12.80 -3.13 -8.83
CA PHE A 97 11.38 -3.44 -8.66
C PHE A 97 11.25 -4.63 -7.73
N ILE A 98 10.26 -4.59 -6.83
CA ILE A 98 9.89 -5.81 -6.12
C ILE A 98 9.48 -6.92 -7.11
N PRO A 99 9.62 -8.21 -6.73
CA PRO A 99 9.08 -9.30 -7.53
C PRO A 99 7.57 -9.14 -7.72
N VAL A 100 7.10 -9.25 -8.96
CA VAL A 100 5.67 -9.21 -9.32
C VAL A 100 5.25 -10.60 -9.77
N ASN A 101 4.16 -11.13 -9.20
CA ASN A 101 3.69 -12.49 -9.49
C ASN A 101 3.01 -12.63 -10.87
N ASN A 102 2.72 -11.50 -11.51
CA ASN A 102 1.99 -11.39 -12.76
C ASN A 102 2.89 -10.87 -13.87
N GLN A 103 2.47 -11.03 -15.14
CA GLN A 103 3.16 -10.42 -16.27
C GLN A 103 3.23 -8.89 -16.09
N THR A 104 4.42 -8.32 -16.21
CA THR A 104 4.63 -6.87 -16.15
C THR A 104 4.86 -6.30 -17.54
N ILE A 105 4.21 -5.19 -17.86
CA ILE A 105 4.44 -4.37 -19.06
C ILE A 105 4.95 -3.02 -18.57
N LYS A 106 6.18 -2.66 -18.94
CA LYS A 106 6.85 -1.45 -18.45
C LYS A 106 6.92 -0.41 -19.56
N LEU A 107 6.51 0.81 -19.26
CA LEU A 107 6.78 1.98 -20.10
C LEU A 107 8.15 2.52 -19.67
N ILE A 108 9.14 2.35 -20.54
CA ILE A 108 10.51 2.80 -20.33
C ILE A 108 10.83 3.96 -21.26
N VAL A 109 11.72 4.85 -20.82
CA VAL A 109 12.23 5.93 -21.66
C VAL A 109 13.39 5.39 -22.49
N ASP A 110 13.33 5.63 -23.81
CA ASP A 110 14.44 5.45 -24.73
C ASP A 110 14.93 6.85 -25.15
N GLU A 111 16.15 7.21 -24.75
CA GLU A 111 16.72 8.53 -25.06
C GLU A 111 16.88 8.77 -26.57
N SER A 112 16.94 7.70 -27.37
CA SER A 112 17.06 7.81 -28.83
C SER A 112 15.72 8.09 -29.51
N GLU A 113 14.61 7.93 -28.81
CA GLU A 113 13.25 8.05 -29.36
C GLU A 113 12.50 9.21 -28.67
N PRO A 114 12.35 10.38 -29.32
CA PRO A 114 11.72 11.55 -28.71
C PRO A 114 10.18 11.42 -28.58
N GLN A 115 9.58 10.39 -29.17
CA GLN A 115 8.14 10.11 -29.13
C GLN A 115 7.89 8.60 -28.97
N LEU A 116 6.69 8.23 -28.50
CA LEU A 116 6.27 6.83 -28.40
C LEU A 116 6.28 6.16 -29.79
N VAL A 117 7.01 5.06 -29.93
CA VAL A 117 7.07 4.25 -31.14
C VAL A 117 6.62 2.82 -30.87
N VAL A 118 5.87 2.22 -31.81
CA VAL A 118 5.51 0.80 -31.80
C VAL A 118 6.32 0.12 -32.89
N LYS A 119 7.21 -0.80 -32.50
CA LYS A 119 8.03 -1.61 -33.42
C LYS A 119 7.50 -3.04 -33.38
N GLU A 120 7.09 -3.56 -34.53
CA GLU A 120 6.85 -5.00 -34.66
C GLU A 120 8.20 -5.73 -34.61
N VAL A 121 8.24 -6.85 -33.89
CA VAL A 121 9.44 -7.69 -33.71
C VAL A 121 9.31 -8.91 -34.60
#